data_AF-A0A4V1VFY5-F1
#
_entry.id   AF-A0A4V1VFY5-F1
#
_cell.length_a   1.000
_cell.length_b   1.000
_cell.length_c   1.000
_cell.angle_alpha   90.00
_cell.angle_beta   90.00
_cell.angle_gamma   90.00
#
_symmetry.space_group_name_H-M   'P 1'
#
loop_
_entity.id
_entity.type
_entity.pdbx_description
1 polymer ?
#
loop_
_entity_poly.entity_id
_entity_poly.type
_entity_poly.pdbx_seq_one_letter_code
_entity_poly.pdbx_strand_id
1 'polypeptide(L)'
;MTPPKETRRAEGRGQPGRNPREGDRVRTQSRAALPSNLARVNAAASAAVQTRFTALLHHVDVEALERAFRRQKRQASAGVDGITVADYEQNLEDNLQDLCTRVHT
;
A
#
# COMPACT_ATOMS: atom_id res chain seq x y z
N MET A 1 10.44 16.67 56.23
CA MET A 1 9.45 17.63 55.67
C MET A 1 9.74 17.76 54.18
N THR A 2 8.85 17.23 53.33
CA THR A 2 8.78 17.44 51.86
C THR A 2 7.54 18.30 51.57
N PRO A 3 7.33 18.90 50.37
CA PRO A 3 8.18 19.40 49.26
C PRO A 3 7.81 20.89 48.91
N PRO A 4 8.15 21.54 47.76
CA PRO A 4 7.51 21.33 46.43
C PRO A 4 8.52 21.33 45.24
N LYS A 5 8.38 20.49 44.19
CA LYS A 5 7.55 20.61 42.97
C LYS A 5 7.89 21.81 42.07
N GLU A 6 8.74 21.62 41.06
CA GLU A 6 8.42 21.91 39.65
C GLU A 6 9.53 21.51 38.64
N THR A 7 9.10 20.71 37.66
CA THR A 7 9.44 20.68 36.22
C THR A 7 10.75 21.26 35.69
N ARG A 8 11.55 20.39 35.06
CA ARG A 8 11.99 20.58 33.66
C ARG A 8 12.39 19.25 33.03
N ARG A 9 11.78 18.94 31.90
CA ARG A 9 12.09 17.76 31.08
C ARG A 9 13.46 17.93 30.44
N ALA A 10 14.25 16.87 30.48
CA ALA A 10 15.53 16.76 29.85
C ALA A 10 15.41 16.88 28.32
N GLU A 11 16.19 17.82 27.79
CA GLU A 11 17.21 17.62 26.76
C GLU A 11 16.80 16.92 25.46
N GLY A 12 16.92 17.69 24.38
CA GLY A 12 16.73 17.22 23.02
C GLY A 12 17.68 16.10 22.62
N ARG A 13 17.15 15.21 21.77
CA ARG A 13 17.88 14.26 20.92
C ARG A 13 17.05 14.19 19.65
N GLY A 14 17.51 14.53 18.45
CA GLY A 14 18.75 14.11 17.79
C GLY A 14 18.29 13.48 16.48
N GLN A 15 18.44 14.19 15.36
CA GLN A 15 17.98 13.74 14.03
C GLN A 15 18.64 12.39 13.68
N PRO A 16 17.94 11.40 13.11
CA PRO A 16 18.59 10.16 12.72
C PRO A 16 19.52 10.43 11.53
N GLY A 17 20.82 10.30 11.81
CA GLY A 17 21.88 10.40 10.84
C GLY A 17 21.76 9.35 9.73
N ARG A 18 21.98 9.81 8.51
CA ARG A 18 22.11 9.03 7.29
C ARG A 18 23.45 8.28 7.31
N ASN A 19 23.43 6.95 7.31
CA ASN A 19 24.61 6.12 7.00
C ASN A 19 24.49 5.55 5.58
N PRO A 20 25.53 5.66 4.73
CA PRO A 20 25.57 5.00 3.43
C PRO A 20 26.32 3.66 3.48
N ARG A 21 25.89 2.73 2.61
CA ARG A 21 26.48 1.44 2.21
C ARG A 21 26.37 0.28 3.20
N GLU A 22 25.55 -0.71 2.82
CA GLU A 22 26.03 -2.09 2.61
C GLU A 22 24.95 -2.93 1.90
N GLY A 23 25.32 -3.57 0.79
CA GLY A 23 24.63 -4.74 0.25
C GLY A 23 23.66 -4.50 -0.91
N ASP A 24 24.18 -4.51 -2.14
CA ASP A 24 23.43 -4.92 -3.34
C ASP A 24 22.99 -6.39 -3.19
N ARG A 25 22.00 -6.61 -2.34
CA ARG A 25 21.19 -7.83 -2.34
C ARG A 25 19.96 -7.48 -3.14
N VAL A 26 19.92 -7.95 -4.38
CA VAL A 26 18.74 -7.97 -5.25
C VAL A 26 17.51 -8.33 -4.40
N ARG A 27 16.71 -7.34 -4.03
CA ARG A 27 15.51 -7.54 -3.22
C ARG A 27 14.45 -6.57 -3.68
N THR A 28 13.68 -6.99 -4.68
CA THR A 28 12.28 -7.40 -4.49
C THR A 28 11.74 -7.80 -5.85
N GLN A 29 11.07 -8.95 -5.94
CA GLN A 29 10.23 -9.36 -7.07
C GLN A 29 8.96 -8.48 -7.21
N SER A 30 9.04 -7.17 -6.95
CA SER A 30 7.88 -6.24 -6.92
C SER A 30 7.73 -5.38 -8.16
N ARG A 31 8.34 -5.76 -9.28
CA ARG A 31 7.91 -5.27 -10.60
C ARG A 31 7.30 -6.41 -11.38
N ALA A 32 6.12 -6.88 -10.96
CA ALA A 32 5.14 -7.16 -12.00
C ALA A 32 5.04 -5.87 -12.82
N ALA A 33 5.31 -5.93 -14.13
CA ALA A 33 5.40 -4.76 -15.00
C ALA A 33 4.24 -3.83 -14.70
N LEU A 34 4.54 -2.69 -14.06
CA LEU A 34 3.51 -1.75 -13.69
C LEU A 34 3.02 -1.12 -15.00
N PRO A 35 1.71 -1.00 -15.21
CA PRO A 35 1.17 -0.23 -16.32
C PRO A 35 1.89 1.11 -16.50
N SER A 36 2.17 1.49 -17.74
CA SER A 36 3.04 2.64 -18.07
C SER A 36 2.54 3.97 -17.47
N ASN A 37 1.22 4.12 -17.35
CA ASN A 37 0.55 5.21 -16.63
C ASN A 37 0.93 5.23 -15.14
N LEU A 38 0.87 4.09 -14.44
CA LEU A 38 1.23 3.97 -13.03
C LEU A 38 2.74 4.12 -12.78
N ALA A 39 3.59 3.79 -13.76
CA ALA A 39 5.03 4.05 -13.67
C ALA A 39 5.33 5.55 -13.52
N ARG A 40 4.58 6.40 -14.23
CA ARG A 40 4.70 7.87 -14.12
C ARG A 40 4.19 8.40 -12.79
N VAL A 41 3.07 7.86 -12.30
CA VAL A 41 2.54 8.18 -10.96
C VAL A 41 3.59 7.84 -9.89
N ASN A 42 4.21 6.67 -9.98
CA ASN A 42 5.24 6.23 -9.05
C ASN A 42 6.50 7.11 -9.11
N ALA A 43 6.94 7.50 -10.32
CA ALA A 43 8.05 8.44 -10.48
C ALA A 43 7.74 9.81 -9.84
N ALA A 44 6.53 10.35 -10.05
CA ALA A 44 6.10 11.61 -9.42
C ALA A 44 6.04 11.49 -7.89
N ALA A 45 5.54 10.37 -7.36
CA ALA A 45 5.48 10.10 -5.93
C ALA A 45 6.89 10.00 -5.30
N SER A 46 7.84 9.43 -6.03
CA SER A 46 9.23 9.28 -5.60
C SER A 46 10.00 10.61 -5.64
N ALA A 47 9.71 11.47 -6.63
CA ALA A 47 10.41 12.74 -6.82
C ALA A 47 9.94 13.84 -5.86
N ALA A 48 8.65 13.85 -5.50
CA ALA A 48 8.08 14.88 -4.64
C ALA A 48 7.08 14.28 -3.66
N VAL A 49 7.51 14.11 -2.41
CA VAL A 49 6.72 13.51 -1.33
C VAL A 49 5.44 14.29 -1.02
N GLN A 50 5.42 15.60 -1.31
CA GLN A 50 4.28 16.49 -1.10
C GLN A 50 3.28 16.51 -2.27
N THR A 51 3.48 15.67 -3.30
CA THR A 51 2.60 15.62 -4.47
C THR A 51 1.21 15.12 -4.07
N ARG A 52 0.18 15.89 -4.38
CA ARG A 52 -1.23 15.49 -4.18
C ARG A 52 -1.74 14.83 -5.45
N PHE A 53 -2.08 13.55 -5.37
CA PHE A 53 -2.76 12.83 -6.44
C PHE A 53 -4.28 12.93 -6.23
N THR A 54 -4.98 13.57 -7.16
CA THR A 54 -6.42 13.83 -7.06
C THR A 54 -7.28 12.84 -7.85
N ALA A 55 -6.68 12.09 -8.76
CA ALA A 55 -7.39 11.19 -9.66
C ALA A 55 -6.65 9.86 -9.79
N LEU A 56 -6.53 9.07 -8.72
CA LEU A 56 -5.95 7.72 -8.82
C LEU A 56 -7.00 6.62 -9.01
N LEU A 57 -8.26 6.90 -8.67
CA LEU A 57 -9.32 5.89 -8.67
C LEU A 57 -9.53 5.27 -10.07
N HIS A 58 -9.41 6.07 -11.12
CA HIS A 58 -9.57 5.60 -12.51
C HIS A 58 -8.49 4.58 -12.96
N HIS A 59 -7.46 4.32 -12.14
CA HIS A 59 -6.48 3.26 -12.39
C HIS A 59 -6.89 1.90 -11.80
N VAL A 60 -8.05 1.81 -11.14
CA VAL A 60 -8.56 0.57 -10.56
C VAL A 60 -9.41 -0.16 -11.59
N ASP A 61 -8.78 -0.74 -12.60
CA ASP A 61 -9.48 -1.60 -13.57
C ASP A 61 -9.56 -3.06 -13.11
N VAL A 62 -10.30 -3.89 -13.85
CA VAL A 62 -10.44 -5.33 -13.59
C VAL A 62 -9.08 -6.02 -13.53
N GLU A 63 -8.13 -5.67 -14.41
CA GLU A 63 -6.78 -6.24 -14.42
C GLU A 63 -5.98 -5.85 -13.16
N ALA A 64 -6.15 -4.62 -12.66
CA ALA A 64 -5.55 -4.15 -11.42
C ALA A 64 -6.12 -4.90 -10.21
N LEU A 65 -7.44 -5.14 -10.19
CA LEU A 65 -8.10 -5.93 -9.16
C LEU A 65 -7.67 -7.39 -9.21
N GLU A 66 -7.55 -7.98 -10.40
CA GLU A 66 -7.04 -9.34 -10.57
C GLU A 66 -5.60 -9.44 -10.05
N ARG A 67 -4.72 -8.50 -10.42
CA ARG A 67 -3.35 -8.44 -9.88
C ARG A 67 -3.32 -8.32 -8.37
N ALA A 68 -4.24 -7.57 -7.77
CA ALA A 68 -4.35 -7.46 -6.32
C ALA A 68 -4.80 -8.79 -5.69
N PHE A 69 -5.82 -9.44 -6.27
CA PHE A 69 -6.29 -10.76 -5.86
C PHE A 69 -5.19 -11.81 -5.95
N ARG A 70 -4.40 -11.81 -7.02
CA ARG A 70 -3.25 -12.72 -7.20
C ARG A 70 -2.15 -12.52 -6.16
N ARG A 71 -1.96 -11.29 -5.67
CA ARG A 71 -1.01 -10.95 -4.59
C ARG A 71 -1.53 -11.26 -3.19
N GLN A 72 -2.85 -11.41 -3.02
CA GLN A 72 -3.46 -11.74 -1.74
C GLN A 72 -3.04 -13.14 -1.27
N LYS A 73 -2.86 -13.30 0.05
CA LYS A 73 -2.58 -14.60 0.65
C LYS A 73 -3.79 -15.53 0.45
N ARG A 74 -3.55 -16.76 0.00
CA ARG A 74 -4.61 -17.77 -0.23
C ARG A 74 -5.34 -18.16 1.06
N GLN A 75 -4.65 -18.10 2.20
CA GLN A 75 -5.20 -18.39 3.54
C GLN A 75 -5.47 -17.11 4.33
N ALA A 76 -5.94 -16.05 3.68
CA ALA A 76 -6.41 -14.86 4.39
C ALA A 76 -7.69 -15.17 5.17
N SER A 77 -7.92 -14.44 6.26
CA SER A 77 -9.21 -14.44 6.94
C SER A 77 -10.33 -14.09 5.97
N ALA A 78 -11.53 -14.61 6.23
CA ALA A 78 -12.72 -14.23 5.49
C ALA A 78 -12.93 -12.71 5.50
N GLY A 79 -13.53 -12.20 4.43
CA GLY A 79 -13.93 -10.80 4.33
C GLY A 79 -14.96 -10.42 5.39
N VAL A 80 -15.28 -9.13 5.45
CA VAL A 80 -16.34 -8.61 6.34
C VAL A 80 -17.72 -9.17 6.00
N ASP A 81 -17.88 -9.65 4.77
CA ASP A 81 -19.03 -10.38 4.22
C ASP A 81 -19.00 -11.88 4.55
N GLY A 82 -17.96 -12.37 5.23
CA GLY A 82 -17.76 -13.78 5.54
C GLY A 82 -17.25 -14.61 4.36
N ILE A 83 -16.96 -14.00 3.21
CA ILE A 83 -16.52 -14.72 2.00
C ILE A 83 -15.02 -15.02 2.11
N THR A 84 -14.64 -16.28 1.91
CA THR A 84 -13.23 -16.68 1.87
C THR A 84 -12.60 -16.40 0.51
N VAL A 85 -11.27 -16.33 0.45
CA VAL A 85 -10.55 -16.19 -0.83
C VAL A 85 -10.88 -17.34 -1.79
N ALA A 86 -11.04 -18.56 -1.26
CA ALA A 86 -11.38 -19.73 -2.06
C ALA A 86 -12.80 -19.65 -2.64
N ASP A 87 -13.77 -19.20 -1.84
CA ASP A 87 -15.15 -19.03 -2.31
C ASP A 87 -15.25 -17.91 -3.34
N TYR A 88 -14.53 -16.81 -3.11
CA TYR A 88 -14.47 -15.69 -4.06
C TYR A 88 -13.84 -16.09 -5.40
N GLU A 89 -12.86 -17.01 -5.39
CA GLU A 89 -12.17 -17.46 -6.60
C GLU A 89 -13.07 -18.27 -7.55
N GLN A 90 -14.16 -18.87 -7.05
CA GLN A 90 -15.02 -19.74 -7.86
C GLN A 90 -15.64 -19.02 -9.06
N ASN A 91 -16.00 -17.74 -8.89
CA ASN A 91 -16.56 -16.88 -9.94
C ASN A 91 -15.71 -15.63 -10.13
N LEU A 92 -14.38 -15.79 -10.16
CA LEU A 92 -13.43 -14.68 -10.08
C LEU A 92 -13.70 -13.57 -11.12
N GLU A 93 -13.91 -13.92 -12.39
CA GLU A 93 -14.07 -12.94 -13.46
C GLU A 93 -15.33 -12.06 -13.28
N ASP A 94 -16.46 -12.67 -12.98
CA ASP A 94 -17.73 -11.97 -12.74
C ASP A 94 -17.65 -11.11 -11.46
N ASN A 95 -17.06 -11.67 -10.40
CA ASN A 95 -16.87 -10.98 -9.13
C ASN A 95 -15.98 -9.74 -9.27
N LEU A 96 -14.93 -9.80 -10.10
CA LEU A 96 -14.06 -8.66 -10.37
C LEU A 96 -14.73 -7.59 -11.23
N GLN A 97 -15.57 -7.98 -12.20
CA GLN A 97 -16.37 -7.04 -12.99
C GLN A 97 -17.42 -6.31 -12.14
N ASP A 98 -18.16 -7.03 -11.29
CA ASP A 98 -19.10 -6.45 -10.32
C ASP A 98 -18.37 -5.48 -9.38
N LEU A 99 -17.25 -5.93 -8.80
CA LEU A 99 -16.45 -5.11 -7.91
C LEU A 99 -15.94 -3.84 -8.60
N CYS A 100 -15.42 -3.95 -9.83
CA CYS A 100 -14.95 -2.81 -10.60
C CYS A 100 -16.08 -1.81 -10.84
N THR A 101 -17.28 -2.28 -11.20
CA THR A 101 -18.45 -1.42 -11.42
C THR A 101 -18.84 -0.69 -10.14
N ARG A 102 -18.91 -1.40 -9.01
CA ARG A 102 -19.28 -0.83 -7.71
C ARG A 102 -18.25 0.18 -7.19
N VAL A 103 -16.97 0.00 -7.49
CA VAL A 103 -15.89 0.94 -7.11
C VAL A 103 -15.95 2.24 -7.92
N HIS A 104 -16.48 2.19 -9.14
CA HIS A 104 -16.60 3.36 -10.04
C HIS A 104 -17.96 4.05 -10.00
N THR A 105 -18.87 3.57 -9.16
CA THR A 105 -20.19 4.17 -8.92
C THR A 105 -20.14 5.03 -7.67
#